data_AF-A0A7N0TU34-F1
#
_entry.id   AF-A0A7N0TU34-F1
#
_cell.length_a   1.000
_cell.length_b   1.000
_cell.length_c   1.000
_cell.angle_alpha   90.00
_cell.angle_beta   90.00
_cell.angle_gamma   90.00
#
_symmetry.space_group_name_H-M   'P 1'
#
loop_
_entity.id
_entity.type
_entity.pdbx_description
1 polymer ?
#
loop_
_entity_poly.entity_id
_entity_poly.type
_entity_poly.pdbx_seq_one_letter_code
_entity_poly.pdbx_strand_id
1 'polypeptide(L)'
;MAMSNHDNIHYFKLNTGAIIPSIGLGTWQADPGLVGNAVAIAIKHGYRHIDCARVYKNEKEIGSVLKNLFSEGVGYSPLGSPGTSYLKGEVIKHPIISMVAEKLGKTPAQVALRWGLQMSHSVLPKSTNEARIKENFDIFTWSIPKELFAKFSEIGQGRLLRGTSFVHHIYGDYKTIEELWDGEI
;
A
#
# COMPACT_ATOMS: atom_id res chain seq x y z
N MET A 1 23.53 31.28 -5.12
CA MET A 1 23.70 31.35 -3.65
C MET A 1 23.54 29.93 -3.15
N ALA A 2 24.60 29.31 -2.64
CA ALA A 2 24.55 27.93 -2.16
C ALA A 2 23.76 27.90 -0.85
N MET A 3 22.64 27.19 -0.85
CA MET A 3 21.85 26.91 0.35
C MET A 3 22.75 26.20 1.38
N SER A 4 22.71 26.66 2.62
CA SER A 4 23.56 26.15 3.69
C SER A 4 23.05 24.78 4.13
N ASN A 5 23.91 23.94 4.73
CA ASN A 5 23.52 22.62 5.29
C ASN A 5 22.42 22.66 6.38
N HIS A 6 21.84 23.83 6.68
CA HIS A 6 20.76 24.01 7.64
C HIS A 6 19.36 23.99 6.98
N ASP A 7 19.27 23.87 5.66
CA ASP A 7 18.01 24.09 4.93
C ASP A 7 17.08 22.86 4.83
N ASN A 8 17.40 21.75 5.53
CA ASN A 8 16.58 20.54 5.51
C ASN A 8 16.45 19.88 6.89
N ILE A 9 15.84 20.60 7.84
CA ILE A 9 15.57 20.12 9.21
C ILE A 9 14.46 19.05 9.27
N HIS A 10 14.09 18.40 8.16
CA HIS A 10 13.05 17.38 8.13
C HIS A 10 13.51 16.03 8.70
N TYR A 11 14.82 15.80 8.78
CA TYR A 11 15.40 14.57 9.30
C TYR A 11 16.84 14.76 9.80
N PHE A 12 17.31 13.81 10.61
CA PHE A 12 18.70 13.69 11.03
C PHE A 12 19.30 12.37 10.53
N LYS A 13 20.60 12.37 10.22
CA LYS A 13 21.34 11.14 9.90
C LYS A 13 22.00 10.59 11.16
N LEU A 14 21.67 9.36 11.53
CA LEU A 14 22.26 8.66 12.67
C LEU A 14 23.67 8.15 12.33
N ASN A 15 24.45 7.79 13.35
CA ASN A 15 25.79 7.21 13.17
C ASN A 15 25.78 5.88 12.39
N THR A 16 24.64 5.18 12.39
CA THR A 16 24.37 3.97 11.59
C THR A 16 24.15 4.27 10.11
N GLY A 17 24.04 5.55 9.73
CA GLY A 17 23.65 5.98 8.39
C GLY A 17 22.14 6.02 8.15
N ALA A 18 21.33 5.52 9.09
CA ALA A 18 19.88 5.61 9.02
C ALA A 18 19.40 7.07 9.11
N ILE A 19 18.25 7.35 8.50
CA ILE A 19 17.60 8.66 8.53
C ILE A 19 16.45 8.60 9.52
N ILE A 20 16.42 9.51 10.49
CA ILE A 20 15.31 9.66 11.45
C ILE A 20 14.56 10.96 11.17
N PRO A 21 13.22 10.93 10.98
CA PRO A 21 12.42 12.15 10.88
C PRO A 21 12.61 13.03 12.11
N SER A 22 12.79 14.33 11.90
CA SER A 22 13.10 15.29 12.97
C SER A 22 11.95 15.53 13.94
N ILE A 23 10.73 15.25 13.50
CA ILE A 23 9.50 15.32 14.29
C ILE A 23 8.91 13.92 14.39
N GLY A 24 8.64 13.49 15.63
CA GLY A 24 7.89 12.28 15.94
C GLY A 24 6.64 12.58 16.77
N LEU A 25 5.61 11.75 16.64
CA LEU A 25 4.42 11.83 17.50
C LEU A 25 4.69 11.10 18.81
N GLY A 26 4.65 11.82 19.94
CA GLY A 26 4.66 11.21 21.27
C GLY A 26 3.33 10.56 21.62
N THR A 27 3.36 9.38 22.26
CA THR A 27 2.15 8.61 22.62
C THR A 27 1.94 8.46 24.12
N TRP A 28 2.75 9.12 24.96
CA TRP A 28 2.57 9.12 26.41
C TRP A 28 1.29 9.86 26.82
N GLN A 29 0.61 9.36 27.86
CA GLN A 29 -0.63 9.93 28.43
C GLN A 29 -1.81 10.07 27.46
N ALA A 30 -1.79 9.40 26.31
CA ALA A 30 -2.97 9.33 25.46
C ALA A 30 -4.02 8.43 26.11
N ASP A 31 -5.24 8.95 26.27
CA ASP A 31 -6.35 8.16 26.81
C ASP A 31 -6.66 6.96 25.89
N PRO A 32 -7.10 5.82 26.45
CA PRO A 32 -7.52 4.66 25.66
C PRO A 32 -8.58 5.05 24.62
N GLY A 33 -8.38 4.61 23.38
CA GLY A 33 -9.27 4.92 22.25
C GLY A 33 -8.99 6.25 21.54
N LEU A 34 -8.11 7.10 22.07
CA LEU A 34 -7.69 8.34 21.41
C LEU A 34 -6.37 8.18 20.64
N VAL A 35 -5.44 7.35 21.13
CA VAL A 35 -4.09 7.25 20.55
C VAL A 35 -4.11 6.70 19.12
N GLY A 36 -5.01 5.77 18.82
CA GLY A 36 -5.15 5.21 17.49
C GLY A 36 -5.53 6.26 16.46
N ASN A 37 -6.54 7.09 16.77
CA ASN A 37 -6.95 8.18 15.89
C ASN A 37 -5.84 9.24 15.73
N ALA A 38 -5.14 9.57 16.82
CA ALA A 38 -4.01 10.50 16.77
C ALA A 38 -2.88 10.00 15.84
N VAL A 39 -2.52 8.72 15.93
CA VAL A 39 -1.53 8.09 15.04
C VAL A 39 -2.00 8.11 13.58
N ALA A 40 -3.26 7.77 13.31
CA ALA A 40 -3.81 7.80 11.97
C ALA A 40 -3.79 9.20 11.36
N ILE A 41 -4.21 10.21 12.11
CA ILE A 41 -4.18 11.61 11.69
C ILE A 41 -2.75 12.05 11.41
N ALA A 42 -1.81 11.75 12.31
CA ALA A 42 -0.41 12.13 12.15
C ALA A 42 0.20 11.53 10.87
N ILE A 43 -0.01 10.23 10.62
CA ILE A 43 0.48 9.56 9.42
C ILE A 43 -0.11 10.17 8.14
N LYS A 44 -1.42 10.46 8.14
CA LYS A 44 -2.12 11.13 7.04
C LYS A 44 -1.60 12.55 6.77
N HIS A 45 -1.08 13.24 7.79
CA HIS A 45 -0.45 14.56 7.70
C HIS A 45 1.08 14.51 7.46
N GLY A 46 1.65 13.33 7.21
CA GLY A 46 3.04 13.18 6.80
C GLY A 46 4.03 12.79 7.90
N TYR A 47 3.57 12.52 9.13
CA TYR A 47 4.45 11.97 10.16
C TYR A 47 4.97 10.59 9.75
N ARG A 48 6.26 10.34 10.00
CA ARG A 48 6.93 9.06 9.71
C ARG A 48 7.73 8.52 10.91
N HIS A 49 7.54 9.14 12.08
CA HIS A 49 8.17 8.75 13.34
C HIS A 49 7.10 8.80 14.43
N ILE A 50 6.90 7.68 15.13
CA ILE A 50 5.98 7.54 16.27
C ILE A 50 6.82 7.06 17.46
N ASP A 51 6.82 7.82 18.56
CA ASP A 51 7.48 7.46 19.81
C ASP A 51 6.54 6.61 20.67
N CYS A 52 7.01 5.44 21.09
CA CYS A 52 6.25 4.45 21.85
C CYS A 52 7.08 3.94 23.03
N ALA A 53 6.41 3.54 24.11
CA ALA A 53 7.03 2.77 25.18
C ALA A 53 6.04 1.81 25.84
N ARG A 54 6.53 0.64 26.24
CA ARG A 54 5.75 -0.37 26.95
C ARG A 54 5.02 0.17 28.19
N VAL A 55 5.63 1.12 28.90
CA VAL A 55 5.05 1.73 30.11
C VAL A 55 3.81 2.58 29.80
N TYR A 56 3.62 3.04 28.56
CA TYR A 56 2.44 3.79 28.12
C TYR A 56 1.20 2.88 27.97
N LYS A 57 1.39 1.56 27.87
CA LYS A 57 0.35 0.52 27.83
C LYS A 57 -0.68 0.68 26.69
N ASN A 58 -0.31 1.35 25.61
CA ASN A 58 -1.18 1.66 24.47
C ASN A 58 -0.66 1.13 23.12
N GLU A 59 0.45 0.39 23.12
CA GLU A 59 1.08 -0.19 21.91
C GLU A 59 0.14 -1.12 21.11
N LYS A 60 -0.79 -1.82 21.78
CA LYS A 60 -1.76 -2.69 21.10
C LYS A 60 -2.71 -1.90 20.20
N GLU A 61 -3.16 -0.74 20.65
CA GLU A 61 -4.03 0.15 19.88
C GLU A 61 -3.28 0.75 18.69
N ILE A 62 -2.06 1.24 18.94
CA ILE A 62 -1.16 1.76 17.89
C ILE A 62 -0.90 0.69 16.82
N GLY A 63 -0.60 -0.55 17.23
CA GLY A 63 -0.36 -1.66 16.32
C GLY A 63 -1.57 -1.99 15.44
N SER A 64 -2.79 -1.94 16.01
CA SER A 64 -4.02 -2.14 15.24
C SER A 64 -4.21 -1.08 14.15
N VAL A 65 -3.95 0.18 14.47
CA VAL A 65 -4.08 1.28 13.50
C VAL A 65 -2.99 1.21 12.43
N LEU A 66 -1.74 0.94 12.81
CA LEU A 66 -0.65 0.77 11.84
C LEU A 66 -0.94 -0.37 10.88
N LYS A 67 -1.46 -1.50 11.36
CA LYS A 67 -1.88 -2.63 10.53
C LYS A 67 -2.92 -2.17 9.49
N ASN A 68 -3.96 -1.46 9.93
CA ASN A 68 -5.01 -0.98 9.05
C ASN A 68 -4.48 0.02 8.00
N LEU A 69 -3.64 0.98 8.42
CA LEU A 69 -3.03 1.95 7.50
C LEU A 69 -2.12 1.30 6.47
N PHE A 70 -1.41 0.22 6.83
CA PHE A 70 -0.59 -0.53 5.89
C PHE A 70 -1.44 -1.35 4.91
N SER A 71 -2.57 -1.91 5.35
CA SER A 71 -3.51 -2.58 4.45
C SER A 71 -4.25 -1.60 3.53
N GLU A 72 -4.52 -0.38 3.98
CA GLU A 72 -5.17 0.67 3.19
C GLU A 72 -4.21 1.29 2.13
N GLY A 73 -2.89 1.28 2.38
CA GLY A 73 -1.92 2.02 1.56
C GLY A 73 -0.95 1.18 0.72
N VAL A 74 -1.00 -0.16 0.77
CA VAL A 74 -0.03 -1.03 0.08
C VAL A 74 -0.75 -2.09 -0.77
N GLY A 75 -0.81 -1.85 -2.08
CA GLY A 75 -1.30 -2.83 -3.06
C GLY A 75 -0.30 -3.97 -3.25
N TYR A 76 -0.45 -5.05 -2.49
CA TYR A 76 0.20 -6.32 -2.77
C TYR A 76 -0.49 -7.04 -3.94
N SER A 77 0.27 -7.77 -4.76
CA SER A 77 -0.21 -8.35 -6.04
C SER A 77 -0.82 -7.32 -7.01
N PRO A 78 -0.19 -6.15 -7.25
CA PRO A 78 -0.79 -5.09 -8.07
C PRO A 78 -0.98 -5.50 -9.54
N LEU A 79 -0.34 -6.59 -9.98
CA LEU A 79 -0.47 -7.16 -11.31
C LEU A 79 -1.39 -8.39 -11.37
N GLY A 80 -2.09 -8.73 -10.27
CA GLY A 80 -2.93 -9.93 -10.18
C GLY A 80 -2.16 -11.24 -10.01
N SER A 81 -0.87 -11.17 -9.67
CA SER A 81 0.03 -12.33 -9.50
C SER A 81 0.05 -13.30 -10.70
N PRO A 82 0.42 -12.83 -11.90
CA PRO A 82 0.25 -13.60 -13.15
C PRO A 82 1.12 -14.87 -13.23
N GLY A 83 2.11 -15.02 -12.34
CA GLY A 83 2.96 -16.22 -12.24
C GLY A 83 2.42 -17.29 -11.29
N THR A 84 1.29 -17.06 -10.62
CA THR A 84 0.72 -18.00 -9.66
C THR A 84 -0.29 -18.90 -10.35
N SER A 85 0.09 -20.15 -10.63
CA SER A 85 -0.69 -21.09 -11.44
C SER A 85 -2.10 -21.39 -10.93
N TYR A 86 -2.35 -21.26 -9.63
CA TYR A 86 -3.66 -21.49 -9.00
C TYR A 86 -4.53 -20.22 -8.87
N LEU A 87 -4.03 -19.05 -9.30
CA LEU A 87 -4.81 -17.81 -9.35
C LEU A 87 -5.16 -17.48 -10.80
N LYS A 88 -6.46 -17.46 -11.13
CA LYS A 88 -6.97 -16.99 -12.43
C LYS A 88 -7.04 -15.45 -12.52
N GLY A 89 -6.08 -14.76 -11.91
CA GLY A 89 -6.03 -13.30 -11.84
C GLY A 89 -5.51 -12.70 -13.13
N GLU A 90 -6.35 -12.59 -14.15
CA GLU A 90 -5.96 -12.00 -15.44
C GLU A 90 -6.06 -10.45 -15.45
N VAL A 91 -5.68 -9.80 -14.35
CA VAL A 91 -5.80 -8.33 -14.19
C VAL A 91 -5.12 -7.61 -15.36
N ILE A 92 -3.90 -7.98 -15.70
CA ILE A 92 -3.14 -7.36 -16.81
C ILE A 92 -3.69 -7.70 -18.20
N LYS A 93 -4.64 -8.63 -18.34
CA LYS A 93 -5.31 -8.94 -19.62
C LYS A 93 -6.69 -8.31 -19.73
N HIS A 94 -7.16 -7.59 -18.71
CA HIS A 94 -8.47 -6.98 -18.73
C HIS A 94 -8.60 -6.00 -19.92
N PRO A 95 -9.69 -6.04 -20.71
CA PRO A 95 -9.82 -5.23 -21.93
C PRO A 95 -9.60 -3.73 -21.72
N ILE A 96 -10.07 -3.19 -20.58
CA ILE A 96 -9.86 -1.78 -20.22
C ILE A 96 -8.37 -1.46 -20.00
N ILE A 97 -7.64 -2.34 -19.31
CA ILE A 97 -6.19 -2.14 -19.07
C ILE A 97 -5.43 -2.19 -20.39
N SER A 98 -5.74 -3.17 -21.25
CA SER A 98 -5.13 -3.29 -22.59
C SER A 98 -5.40 -2.08 -23.47
N MET A 99 -6.66 -1.59 -23.50
CA MET A 99 -7.04 -0.40 -24.26
C MET A 99 -6.33 0.87 -23.78
N VAL A 100 -6.21 1.06 -22.46
CA VAL A 100 -5.48 2.20 -21.89
C VAL A 100 -3.98 2.10 -22.18
N ALA A 101 -3.42 0.89 -22.09
CA ALA A 101 -2.01 0.63 -22.41
C ALA A 101 -1.68 0.97 -23.86
N GLU A 102 -2.52 0.54 -24.80
CA GLU A 102 -2.39 0.85 -26.22
C GLU A 102 -2.47 2.37 -26.48
N LYS A 103 -3.49 3.04 -25.95
CA LYS A 103 -3.67 4.50 -26.12
C LYS A 103 -2.50 5.33 -25.57
N LEU A 104 -1.83 4.84 -24.53
CA LEU A 104 -0.73 5.56 -23.87
C LEU A 104 0.66 5.12 -24.35
N GLY A 105 0.76 4.10 -25.22
CA GLY A 105 2.03 3.52 -25.62
C GLY A 105 2.81 2.93 -24.43
N LYS A 106 2.10 2.34 -23.47
CA LYS A 106 2.65 1.73 -22.24
C LYS A 106 2.29 0.26 -22.17
N THR A 107 2.93 -0.49 -21.27
CA THR A 107 2.55 -1.89 -21.05
C THR A 107 1.34 -2.01 -20.12
N PRO A 108 0.56 -3.11 -20.20
CA PRO A 108 -0.51 -3.38 -19.24
C PRO A 108 -0.05 -3.37 -17.78
N ALA A 109 1.18 -3.84 -17.51
CA ALA A 109 1.76 -3.81 -16.17
C ALA A 109 2.02 -2.39 -15.69
N GLN A 110 2.60 -1.53 -16.54
CA GLN A 110 2.80 -0.12 -16.25
C GLN A 110 1.50 0.61 -15.97
N VAL A 111 0.44 0.34 -16.75
CA VAL A 111 -0.90 0.91 -16.53
C VAL A 111 -1.49 0.48 -15.20
N ALA A 112 -1.43 -0.81 -14.85
CA ALA A 112 -1.92 -1.32 -13.57
C ALA A 112 -1.18 -0.67 -12.37
N LEU A 113 0.15 -0.55 -12.46
CA LEU A 113 0.95 0.10 -11.42
C LEU A 113 0.67 1.59 -11.31
N ARG A 114 0.58 2.30 -12.45
CA ARG A 114 0.27 3.73 -12.47
C ARG A 114 -1.13 4.01 -11.94
N TRP A 115 -2.09 3.15 -12.23
CA TRP A 115 -3.44 3.23 -11.66
C TRP A 115 -3.40 3.13 -10.13
N GLY A 116 -2.68 2.13 -9.58
CA GLY A 116 -2.50 1.99 -8.13
C GLY A 116 -1.89 3.24 -7.48
N LEU A 117 -0.85 3.82 -8.10
CA LEU A 117 -0.26 5.08 -7.63
C LEU A 117 -1.25 6.26 -7.68
N GLN A 118 -2.05 6.38 -8.75
CA GLN A 118 -3.04 7.46 -8.89
C GLN A 118 -4.26 7.29 -7.96
N MET A 119 -4.50 6.08 -7.46
CA MET A 119 -5.41 5.81 -6.34
C MET A 119 -4.79 6.13 -4.98
N SER A 120 -3.59 6.72 -4.95
CA SER A 120 -2.82 7.03 -3.73
C SER A 120 -2.38 5.80 -2.93
N HIS A 121 -2.22 4.65 -3.60
CA HIS A 121 -1.65 3.45 -3.00
C HIS A 121 -0.21 3.23 -3.46
N SER A 122 0.64 2.76 -2.55
CA SER A 122 1.94 2.19 -2.94
C SER A 122 1.72 0.83 -3.64
N VAL A 123 2.61 0.46 -4.56
CA VAL A 123 2.52 -0.77 -5.36
C VAL A 123 3.78 -1.61 -5.21
N LEU A 124 3.63 -2.93 -5.06
CA LEU A 124 4.74 -3.87 -4.85
C LEU A 124 4.85 -4.90 -5.99
N PRO A 125 5.27 -4.50 -7.21
CA PRO A 125 5.43 -5.44 -8.31
C PRO A 125 6.64 -6.37 -8.10
N LYS A 126 6.37 -7.67 -7.93
CA LYS A 126 7.43 -8.70 -7.90
C LYS A 126 7.89 -9.02 -9.33
N SER A 127 9.19 -8.98 -9.59
CA SER A 127 9.82 -9.54 -10.79
C SER A 127 11.23 -10.05 -10.46
N THR A 128 11.69 -11.07 -11.18
CA THR A 128 13.10 -11.53 -11.19
C THR A 128 13.77 -11.29 -12.55
N ASN A 129 13.05 -10.72 -13.51
CA ASN A 129 13.56 -10.37 -14.83
C ASN A 129 13.93 -8.89 -14.85
N GLU A 130 15.18 -8.59 -15.20
CA GLU A 130 15.74 -7.23 -15.17
C GLU A 130 14.97 -6.22 -16.03
N ALA A 131 14.61 -6.60 -17.26
CA ALA A 131 13.85 -5.73 -18.15
C ALA A 131 12.48 -5.35 -17.55
N ARG A 132 11.77 -6.33 -16.97
CA ARG A 132 10.50 -6.09 -16.27
C ARG A 132 10.67 -5.24 -15.00
N ILE A 133 11.79 -5.38 -14.29
CA ILE A 133 12.07 -4.54 -13.10
C ILE A 133 12.23 -3.08 -13.54
N LYS A 134 13.01 -2.82 -14.60
CA LYS A 134 13.18 -1.47 -15.17
C LYS A 134 11.85 -0.91 -15.68
N GLU A 135 11.09 -1.71 -16.42
CA GLU A 135 9.77 -1.34 -16.96
C GLU A 135 8.77 -0.98 -15.86
N ASN A 136 8.67 -1.79 -14.80
CA ASN A 136 7.78 -1.55 -13.66
C ASN A 136 8.11 -0.26 -12.91
N PHE A 137 9.36 0.22 -13.00
CA PHE A 137 9.80 1.47 -12.38
C PHE A 137 9.53 2.71 -13.25
N ASP A 138 9.38 2.55 -14.57
CA ASP A 138 9.08 3.64 -15.51
C ASP A 138 7.59 4.04 -15.50
N ILE A 139 7.12 4.47 -14.32
CA ILE A 139 5.72 4.83 -14.06
C ILE A 139 5.55 6.24 -13.45
N PHE A 140 6.63 7.02 -13.36
CA PHE A 140 6.62 8.33 -12.68
C PHE A 140 6.60 9.53 -13.65
N THR A 141 7.07 9.35 -14.88
CA THR A 141 7.24 10.41 -15.89
C THR A 141 5.98 10.70 -16.72
N TRP A 142 4.90 9.97 -16.46
CA TRP A 142 3.63 10.07 -17.19
C TRP A 142 2.46 9.75 -16.25
N SER A 143 1.23 10.02 -16.71
CA SER A 143 0.00 9.77 -15.94
C SER A 143 -1.13 9.28 -16.83
N ILE A 144 -2.04 8.48 -16.27
CA ILE A 144 -3.31 8.12 -16.91
C ILE A 144 -4.23 9.36 -16.87
N PRO A 145 -4.66 9.90 -18.03
CA PRO A 145 -5.58 11.04 -18.08
C PRO A 145 -6.93 10.73 -17.44
N LYS A 146 -7.61 11.75 -16.90
CA LYS A 146 -8.89 11.59 -16.18
C LYS A 146 -9.94 10.80 -16.98
N GLU A 147 -10.06 11.04 -18.29
CA GLU A 147 -11.00 10.34 -19.17
C GLU A 147 -10.76 8.83 -19.20
N LEU A 148 -9.50 8.41 -19.32
CA LEU A 148 -9.13 6.99 -19.33
C LEU A 148 -9.19 6.41 -17.93
N PHE A 149 -8.84 7.20 -16.91
CA PHE A 149 -8.87 6.80 -15.50
C PHE A 149 -10.29 6.47 -15.03
N ALA A 150 -11.30 7.22 -15.48
CA ALA A 150 -12.70 6.98 -15.13
C ALA A 150 -13.18 5.59 -15.57
N LYS A 151 -12.64 5.02 -16.66
CA LYS A 151 -13.04 3.69 -17.16
C LYS A 151 -12.70 2.56 -16.20
N PHE A 152 -11.74 2.75 -15.29
CA PHE A 152 -11.37 1.69 -14.34
C PHE A 152 -12.48 1.37 -13.33
N SER A 153 -13.45 2.28 -13.11
CA SER A 153 -14.61 1.98 -12.26
C SER A 153 -15.56 0.94 -12.87
N GLU A 154 -15.46 0.66 -14.17
CA GLU A 154 -16.24 -0.37 -14.86
C GLU A 154 -15.67 -1.79 -14.63
N ILE A 155 -14.48 -1.90 -14.05
CA ILE A 155 -13.85 -3.20 -13.75
C ILE A 155 -14.56 -3.81 -12.53
N GLY A 156 -15.10 -5.01 -12.71
CA GLY A 156 -15.68 -5.79 -11.62
C GLY A 156 -14.67 -6.02 -10.49
N GLN A 157 -15.09 -5.80 -9.25
CA GLN A 157 -14.25 -5.98 -8.07
C GLN A 157 -14.35 -7.41 -7.56
N GLY A 158 -13.24 -7.95 -7.07
CA GLY A 158 -13.22 -9.26 -6.43
C GLY A 158 -11.84 -9.59 -5.87
N ARG A 159 -11.79 -10.22 -4.70
CA ARG A 159 -10.54 -10.58 -4.03
C ARG A 159 -9.93 -11.86 -4.64
N LEU A 160 -8.73 -11.75 -5.23
CA LEU A 160 -8.00 -12.91 -5.79
C LEU A 160 -7.44 -13.82 -4.70
N LEU A 161 -6.73 -13.25 -3.73
CA LEU A 161 -6.18 -13.98 -2.59
C LEU A 161 -7.23 -14.02 -1.47
N ARG A 162 -8.14 -14.99 -1.55
CA ARG A 162 -9.22 -15.18 -0.56
C ARG A 162 -8.74 -15.80 0.76
N GLY A 163 -7.50 -16.28 0.84
CA GLY A 163 -6.94 -16.84 2.08
C GLY A 163 -7.57 -18.17 2.51
N THR A 164 -8.07 -18.96 1.57
CA THR A 164 -8.80 -20.22 1.83
C THR A 164 -8.04 -21.21 2.73
N SER A 165 -6.70 -21.21 2.68
CA SER A 165 -5.85 -22.04 3.55
C SER A 165 -5.89 -21.67 5.03
N PHE A 166 -6.36 -20.46 5.37
CA PHE A 166 -6.49 -19.98 6.74
C PHE A 166 -7.90 -20.19 7.33
N VAL A 167 -8.81 -20.76 6.53
CA VAL A 167 -10.22 -20.98 6.91
C VAL A 167 -10.45 -22.46 7.09
N HIS A 168 -11.05 -22.85 8.22
CA HIS A 168 -11.47 -24.23 8.43
C HIS A 168 -12.73 -24.30 9.29
N HIS A 169 -13.82 -24.78 8.71
CA HIS A 169 -15.16 -24.82 9.32
C HIS A 169 -15.24 -25.53 10.68
N ILE A 170 -14.41 -26.54 10.95
CA ILE A 170 -14.35 -27.22 12.26
C ILE A 170 -13.27 -26.59 13.16
N TYR A 171 -12.00 -26.66 12.74
CA TYR A 171 -10.85 -26.38 13.60
C TYR A 171 -10.20 -24.98 13.45
N GLY A 172 -10.61 -24.18 12.46
CA GLY A 172 -9.97 -22.90 12.18
C GLY A 172 -10.47 -21.79 13.09
N ASP A 173 -9.63 -20.80 13.37
CA ASP A 173 -10.05 -19.58 14.08
C ASP A 173 -11.06 -18.76 13.25
N TYR A 174 -10.99 -18.87 11.91
CA TYR A 174 -12.00 -18.39 10.97
C TYR A 174 -12.74 -19.58 10.35
N LYS A 175 -14.06 -19.60 10.47
CA LYS A 175 -14.92 -20.69 9.99
C LYS A 175 -15.32 -20.49 8.54
N THR A 176 -15.41 -19.23 8.09
CA THR A 176 -15.74 -18.85 6.71
C THR A 176 -14.73 -17.85 6.15
N ILE A 177 -14.77 -17.65 4.83
CA ILE A 177 -13.93 -16.65 4.18
C ILE A 177 -14.45 -15.25 4.52
N GLU A 178 -15.76 -15.12 4.65
CA GLU A 178 -16.44 -13.89 5.06
C GLU A 178 -15.99 -13.47 6.46
N GLU A 179 -15.86 -14.42 7.41
CA GLU A 179 -15.30 -14.14 8.74
C GLU A 179 -13.82 -13.73 8.69
N LEU A 180 -13.02 -14.34 7.82
CA LEU A 180 -11.60 -13.98 7.67
C LEU A 180 -11.40 -12.52 7.22
N TRP A 181 -12.36 -11.99 6.45
CA TRP A 181 -12.29 -10.66 5.84
C TRP A 181 -13.34 -9.69 6.36
N ASP A 182 -14.03 -10.01 7.47
CA ASP A 182 -15.09 -9.18 8.04
C ASP A 182 -16.17 -8.75 7.00
N GLY A 183 -16.45 -9.62 6.02
CA GLY A 183 -17.41 -9.39 4.92
C GLY A 183 -16.84 -8.71 3.66
N GLU A 184 -15.56 -8.32 3.63
CA GLU A 184 -14.93 -7.64 2.50
C GLU A 184 -14.38 -8.60 1.43
N ILE A 185 -15.29 -9.22 0.67
CA ILE A 185 -15.01 -10.32 -0.28
C ILE A 185 -15.07 -9.94 -1.76
#